data_AF-A0A6P8IN67-F1
#
_entry.id   AF-A0A6P8IN67-F1
#
_cell.length_a   1.000
_cell.length_b   1.000
_cell.length_c   1.000
_cell.angle_alpha   90.00
_cell.angle_beta   90.00
_cell.angle_gamma   90.00
#
_symmetry.space_group_name_H-M   'P 1'
#
loop_
_entity.id
_entity.type
_entity.pdbx_description
1 polymer ?
#
loop_
_entity_poly.entity_id
_entity_poly.type
_entity_poly.pdbx_seq_one_letter_code
_entity_poly.pdbx_strand_id
1 'polypeptide(L)'
;MAFFNLTQLGLQDTIKNGVKTPAAPIATGPVAGTQSENQLPVRTSLKEPVYPNSDANGSYVKYTERLHKHIRPQKGPNEIYDKKISNNYTYGWWMKDGVQREQWTKNSHHPMVRSEMTRFVDDMTLTNREFTLF
;
A
#
# COMPACT_ATOMS: atom_id res chain seq x y z
N MET A 1 19.61 -8.60 -16.50
CA MET A 1 19.68 -9.99 -16.99
C MET A 1 18.76 -10.83 -16.13
N ALA A 2 17.73 -11.45 -16.70
CA ALA A 2 16.80 -12.31 -15.97
C ALA A 2 16.99 -13.75 -16.45
N PHE A 3 17.35 -14.65 -15.52
CA PHE A 3 17.54 -16.07 -15.79
C PHE A 3 16.18 -16.77 -15.79
N PHE A 4 15.50 -16.72 -16.92
CA PHE A 4 14.34 -17.59 -17.16
C PHE A 4 14.87 -18.97 -17.60
N ASN A 5 14.40 -20.04 -16.96
CA ASN A 5 14.60 -21.46 -17.33
C ASN A 5 15.92 -22.18 -16.98
N LEU A 6 16.88 -21.56 -16.28
CA LEU A 6 18.13 -22.25 -15.92
C LEU A 6 18.02 -23.17 -14.68
N THR A 7 16.99 -22.98 -13.84
CA THR A 7 16.85 -23.70 -12.57
C THR A 7 15.55 -24.50 -12.45
N GLN A 8 14.71 -24.59 -13.49
CA GLN A 8 13.37 -25.22 -13.43
C GLN A 8 12.44 -24.70 -12.30
N LEU A 9 12.81 -23.64 -11.59
CA LEU A 9 12.09 -23.09 -10.42
C LEU A 9 10.87 -22.22 -10.79
N GLY A 10 10.48 -22.16 -12.06
CA GLY A 10 9.35 -21.35 -12.54
C GLY A 10 9.56 -19.84 -12.43
N LEU A 11 8.48 -19.08 -12.66
CA LEU A 11 8.48 -17.62 -12.51
C LEU A 11 8.63 -17.25 -11.03
N GLN A 12 9.80 -16.71 -10.66
CA GLN A 12 10.03 -16.22 -9.30
C GLN A 12 9.32 -14.88 -9.09
N ASP A 13 8.25 -14.88 -8.31
CA ASP A 13 7.56 -13.67 -7.87
C ASP A 13 8.20 -13.14 -6.59
N THR A 14 9.16 -12.22 -6.75
CA THR A 14 9.89 -11.61 -5.62
C THR A 14 8.98 -10.82 -4.69
N ILE A 15 7.81 -10.40 -5.15
CA ILE A 15 6.81 -9.65 -4.37
C ILE A 15 6.09 -10.60 -3.42
N LYS A 16 5.63 -11.75 -3.92
CA LYS A 16 4.97 -12.78 -3.10
C LYS A 16 5.89 -13.30 -2.00
N ASN A 17 7.16 -13.52 -2.31
CA ASN A 17 8.16 -13.97 -1.35
C ASN A 17 8.43 -12.97 -0.21
N GLY A 18 7.97 -11.73 -0.34
CA GLY A 18 8.10 -10.69 0.68
C GLY A 18 6.87 -10.51 1.57
N VAL A 19 5.78 -11.24 1.36
CA VAL A 19 4.51 -11.09 2.10
C VAL A 19 4.60 -11.76 3.47
N LYS A 20 4.18 -11.06 4.55
CA LYS A 20 4.25 -11.56 5.94
C LYS A 20 3.39 -12.81 6.18
N THR A 21 2.15 -12.72 5.74
CA THR A 21 1.14 -13.76 5.87
C THR A 21 0.69 -14.13 4.47
N PRO A 22 1.37 -15.08 3.80
CA PRO A 22 0.91 -15.57 2.52
C PRO A 22 -0.50 -16.12 2.68
N ALA A 23 -1.38 -15.86 1.71
CA ALA A 23 -2.64 -16.57 1.61
C ALA A 23 -2.34 -18.07 1.52
N ALA A 24 -3.21 -18.90 2.12
CA ALA A 24 -3.01 -20.34 2.12
C ALA A 24 -2.81 -20.83 0.67
N PRO A 25 -1.84 -21.73 0.41
CA PRO A 25 -1.74 -22.34 -0.90
C PRO A 25 -3.00 -23.17 -1.13
N ILE A 26 -3.73 -22.88 -2.21
CA ILE A 26 -4.74 -23.79 -2.74
C ILE A 26 -4.03 -25.13 -2.96
N ALA A 27 -4.45 -26.16 -2.22
CA ALA A 27 -3.82 -27.47 -2.24
C ALA A 27 -3.82 -28.04 -3.66
N THR A 28 -2.66 -27.99 -4.32
CA THR A 28 -2.36 -28.72 -5.54
C THR A 28 -1.78 -30.08 -5.14
N GLY A 29 -2.65 -31.03 -4.82
CA GLY A 29 -2.31 -32.41 -4.48
C GLY A 29 -3.56 -33.30 -4.49
N PRO A 30 -3.45 -34.59 -4.84
CA PRO A 30 -4.58 -35.39 -5.28
C PRO A 30 -5.57 -35.65 -4.14
N VAL A 31 -6.81 -35.25 -4.35
CA VAL A 31 -7.94 -35.77 -3.56
C VAL A 31 -8.08 -37.24 -3.91
N ALA A 32 -7.66 -38.13 -3.00
CA ALA A 32 -8.01 -39.54 -3.09
C ALA A 32 -9.55 -39.66 -3.09
N GLY A 33 -10.06 -40.50 -4.00
CA GLY A 33 -11.45 -40.55 -4.45
C GLY A 33 -12.51 -40.55 -3.36
N THR A 34 -13.74 -40.15 -3.67
CA THR A 34 -14.70 -41.08 -4.26
C THR A 34 -15.85 -40.33 -4.96
N GLN A 35 -16.07 -40.64 -6.26
CA GLN A 35 -17.33 -40.53 -7.05
C GLN A 35 -17.89 -39.11 -7.34
N SER A 36 -18.48 -38.75 -8.48
CA SER A 36 -18.85 -39.42 -9.74
C SER A 36 -19.31 -38.34 -10.76
N GLU A 37 -18.99 -38.58 -12.04
CA GLU A 37 -19.63 -38.11 -13.30
C GLU A 37 -19.98 -36.62 -13.57
N ASN A 38 -19.49 -36.18 -14.74
CA ASN A 38 -20.01 -35.12 -15.62
C ASN A 38 -20.10 -33.68 -15.07
N GLN A 39 -18.96 -32.99 -15.02
CA GLN A 39 -18.91 -31.55 -15.23
C GLN A 39 -17.57 -31.15 -15.87
N LEU A 40 -17.64 -30.36 -16.95
CA LEU A 40 -16.53 -29.70 -17.63
C LEU A 40 -15.53 -29.14 -16.61
N PRO A 41 -14.21 -29.11 -16.90
CA PRO A 41 -13.21 -28.66 -15.94
C PRO A 41 -13.55 -27.24 -15.51
N VAL A 42 -13.99 -27.12 -14.25
CA VAL A 42 -14.29 -25.86 -13.60
C VAL A 42 -13.02 -25.04 -13.68
N ARG A 43 -13.04 -24.01 -14.54
CA ARG A 43 -11.99 -22.99 -14.61
C ARG A 43 -11.70 -22.57 -13.18
N THR A 44 -10.45 -22.77 -12.77
CA THR A 44 -9.88 -22.39 -11.47
C THR A 44 -10.56 -21.14 -10.94
N SER A 45 -11.40 -21.29 -9.93
CA SER A 45 -12.04 -20.14 -9.31
C SER A 45 -10.94 -19.37 -8.58
N LEU A 46 -10.50 -18.26 -9.17
CA LEU A 46 -9.51 -17.30 -8.66
C LEU A 46 -10.10 -16.55 -7.44
N LYS A 47 -10.53 -17.26 -6.39
CA LYS A 47 -11.27 -16.65 -5.29
C LYS A 47 -10.41 -16.25 -4.10
N GLU A 48 -9.17 -16.70 -4.01
CA GLU A 48 -8.29 -16.28 -2.92
C GLU A 48 -7.41 -15.10 -3.31
N PRO A 49 -7.44 -14.02 -2.49
CA PRO A 49 -6.71 -12.81 -2.77
C PRO A 49 -5.22 -13.12 -2.82
N VAL A 50 -4.62 -12.86 -3.99
CA VAL A 50 -3.17 -12.99 -4.25
C VAL A 50 -2.32 -12.25 -3.21
N TYR A 51 -2.91 -11.28 -2.51
CA TYR A 51 -2.28 -10.55 -1.41
C TYR A 51 -3.27 -10.42 -0.24
N PRO A 52 -2.83 -10.59 1.02
CA PRO A 52 -3.68 -10.69 2.21
C PRO A 52 -4.56 -9.46 2.52
N ASN A 53 -4.47 -8.39 1.71
CA ASN A 53 -5.31 -7.18 1.82
C ASN A 53 -5.73 -6.62 0.45
N SER A 54 -5.69 -7.44 -0.61
CA SER A 54 -6.14 -7.04 -1.94
C SER A 54 -7.57 -7.50 -2.17
N ASP A 55 -8.54 -6.64 -1.85
CA ASP A 55 -9.96 -6.88 -2.21
C ASP A 55 -10.18 -6.90 -3.73
N ALA A 56 -9.18 -6.46 -4.49
CA ALA A 56 -9.15 -6.62 -5.94
C ALA A 56 -8.94 -8.08 -6.36
N ASN A 57 -8.34 -8.92 -5.51
CA ASN A 57 -8.12 -10.35 -5.75
C ASN A 57 -7.54 -10.63 -7.17
N GLY A 58 -6.52 -9.87 -7.57
CA GLY A 58 -5.90 -9.98 -8.89
C GLY A 58 -6.74 -9.49 -10.07
N SER A 59 -7.96 -9.00 -9.85
CA SER A 59 -8.82 -8.43 -10.89
C SER A 59 -8.37 -7.02 -11.30
N TYR A 60 -8.01 -6.87 -12.58
CA TYR A 60 -7.65 -5.58 -13.16
C TYR A 60 -8.81 -4.57 -13.08
N VAL A 61 -10.05 -5.00 -13.32
CA VAL A 61 -11.24 -4.12 -13.29
C VAL A 61 -11.46 -3.52 -11.90
N LYS A 62 -11.37 -4.34 -10.86
CA LYS A 62 -11.50 -3.84 -9.48
C LYS A 62 -10.33 -2.93 -9.10
N TYR A 63 -9.14 -3.21 -9.60
CA TYR A 63 -7.97 -2.36 -9.37
C TYR A 63 -8.13 -0.97 -10.00
N THR A 64 -8.55 -0.90 -11.27
CA THR A 64 -8.76 0.38 -11.97
C THR A 64 -9.89 1.20 -11.35
N GLU A 65 -10.99 0.55 -10.95
CA GLU A 65 -12.09 1.20 -10.24
C GLU A 65 -11.61 1.86 -8.95
N ARG A 66 -10.78 1.17 -8.16
CA ARG A 66 -10.19 1.73 -6.92
C ARG A 66 -9.27 2.91 -7.19
N LEU A 67 -8.47 2.85 -8.24
CA LEU A 67 -7.63 3.97 -8.65
C LEU A 67 -8.47 5.20 -8.98
N HIS A 68 -9.53 5.04 -9.76
CA HIS A 68 -10.44 6.15 -10.12
C HIS A 68 -11.22 6.69 -8.91
N LYS A 69 -11.59 5.82 -7.97
CA LYS A 69 -12.29 6.21 -6.74
C LYS A 69 -11.37 6.63 -5.59
N HIS A 70 -10.04 6.66 -5.81
CA HIS A 70 -9.03 6.95 -4.80
C HIS A 70 -9.14 6.09 -3.52
N ILE A 71 -9.64 4.85 -3.65
CA ILE A 71 -9.81 3.94 -2.52
C ILE A 71 -8.43 3.40 -2.12
N ARG A 72 -8.01 3.68 -0.89
CA ARG A 72 -6.72 3.22 -0.34
C ARG A 72 -6.86 1.84 0.34
N PRO A 73 -5.82 1.01 0.31
CA PRO A 73 -5.79 -0.22 1.10
C PRO A 73 -5.80 0.11 2.59
N GLN A 74 -6.48 -0.72 3.39
CA GLN A 74 -6.58 -0.54 4.85
C GLN A 74 -5.23 -0.73 5.56
N LYS A 75 -4.41 -1.66 5.06
CA LYS A 75 -3.11 -2.00 5.64
C LYS A 75 -1.97 -1.30 4.91
N GLY A 76 -0.98 -0.84 5.69
CA GLY A 76 0.23 -0.24 5.16
C GLY A 76 1.22 -1.26 4.58
N PRO A 77 2.18 -0.86 3.74
CA PRO A 77 3.19 -1.77 3.19
C PRO A 77 3.97 -2.56 4.25
N ASN A 78 4.23 -1.94 5.42
CA ASN A 78 4.98 -2.54 6.53
C ASN A 78 4.21 -3.64 7.26
N GLU A 79 2.90 -3.69 7.08
CA GLU A 79 2.00 -4.70 7.63
C GLU A 79 1.80 -5.85 6.63
N ILE A 80 1.87 -5.54 5.33
CA ILE A 80 1.69 -6.51 4.25
C ILE A 80 2.99 -7.29 4.00
N TYR A 81 4.13 -6.62 4.06
CA TYR A 81 5.42 -7.17 3.63
C TYR A 81 6.45 -7.18 4.74
N ASP A 82 7.28 -8.22 4.81
CA ASP A 82 8.39 -8.36 5.76
C ASP A 82 9.59 -7.52 5.38
N LYS A 83 9.78 -7.32 4.08
CA LYS A 83 10.89 -6.54 3.52
C LYS A 83 10.39 -5.49 2.53
N LYS A 84 11.21 -4.47 2.33
CA LYS A 84 11.00 -3.45 1.29
C LYS A 84 11.13 -4.10 -0.09
N ILE A 85 10.04 -4.13 -0.85
CA ILE A 85 10.05 -4.68 -2.22
C ILE A 85 10.60 -3.66 -3.23
N SER A 86 10.42 -2.37 -2.95
CA SER A 86 10.84 -1.27 -3.80
C SER A 86 11.49 -0.17 -2.95
N ASN A 87 12.40 0.59 -3.56
CA ASN A 87 13.10 1.69 -2.90
C ASN A 87 12.15 2.77 -2.37
N ASN A 88 11.00 2.97 -3.01
CA ASN A 88 10.00 3.95 -2.58
C ASN A 88 9.46 3.63 -1.16
N TYR A 89 9.43 2.36 -0.77
CA TYR A 89 9.00 2.00 0.59
C TYR A 89 9.96 2.48 1.68
N THR A 90 11.19 2.88 1.34
CA THR A 90 12.21 3.28 2.32
C THR A 90 11.77 4.45 3.20
N TYR A 91 11.10 5.45 2.64
CA TYR A 91 10.74 6.68 3.33
C TYR A 91 9.67 6.48 4.42
N GLY A 92 8.72 5.56 4.21
CA GLY A 92 7.61 5.29 5.13
C GLY A 92 7.75 3.99 5.93
N TRP A 93 8.83 3.22 5.73
CA TRP A 93 8.92 1.85 6.27
C TRP A 93 8.94 1.77 7.80
N TRP A 94 9.48 2.80 8.43
CA TRP A 94 9.68 2.84 9.87
C TRP A 94 8.56 3.57 10.61
N MET A 95 7.67 4.26 9.89
CA MET A 95 6.57 5.06 10.44
C MET A 95 5.31 4.22 10.76
N LYS A 96 5.47 3.06 11.41
CA LYS A 96 4.33 2.16 11.72
C LYS A 96 3.28 2.79 12.63
N ASP A 97 3.75 3.61 13.54
CA ASP A 97 3.01 4.07 14.71
C ASP A 97 2.65 5.56 14.68
N GLY A 98 2.95 6.20 13.54
CA GLY A 98 2.92 7.65 13.37
C GLY A 98 4.13 8.34 14.01
N VAL A 99 4.33 9.60 13.65
CA VAL A 99 5.45 10.43 14.12
C VAL A 99 5.29 10.81 15.61
N GLN A 100 4.06 10.77 16.14
CA GLN A 100 3.71 11.21 17.50
C GLN A 100 4.39 10.42 18.63
N ARG A 101 4.80 9.17 18.39
CA ARG A 101 5.47 8.34 19.40
C ARG A 101 6.99 8.52 19.39
N GLU A 102 7.53 9.21 18.39
CA GLU A 102 8.97 9.39 18.23
C GLU A 102 9.50 10.38 19.26
N GLN A 103 10.61 10.04 19.92
CA GLN A 103 11.13 10.82 21.06
C GLN A 103 11.47 12.26 20.69
N TRP A 104 11.94 12.51 19.47
CA TRP A 104 12.28 13.85 19.00
C TRP A 104 11.06 14.78 18.89
N THR A 105 9.85 14.25 18.75
CA THR A 105 8.63 15.08 18.71
C THR A 105 8.21 15.62 20.07
N LYS A 106 8.71 15.04 21.17
CA LYS A 106 8.34 15.42 22.54
C LYS A 106 9.08 16.65 23.06
N ASN A 107 10.06 17.14 22.31
CA ASN A 107 10.83 18.32 22.69
C ASN A 107 10.00 19.59 22.53
N SER A 108 10.35 20.66 23.25
CA SER A 108 9.73 21.97 23.03
C SER A 108 10.10 22.50 21.64
N HIS A 109 9.09 22.74 20.82
CA HIS A 109 9.25 23.31 19.48
C HIS A 109 8.80 24.78 19.51
N HIS A 110 9.51 25.62 18.77
CA HIS A 110 9.17 27.04 18.61
C HIS A 110 8.82 27.30 17.14
N PRO A 111 7.66 26.81 16.65
CA PRO A 111 7.26 27.10 15.29
C PRO A 111 7.04 28.60 15.13
N MET A 112 7.28 29.12 13.94
CA MET A 112 6.91 30.50 13.62
C MET A 112 5.38 30.61 13.62
N VAL A 113 4.83 31.24 14.65
CA VAL A 113 3.40 31.57 14.72
C VAL A 113 3.22 33.01 14.26
N ARG A 114 2.39 33.23 13.24
CA ARG A 114 2.06 34.58 12.78
C ARG A 114 1.20 35.28 13.81
N SER A 115 1.55 36.52 14.14
CA SER A 115 0.71 37.37 15.00
C SER A 115 -0.56 37.80 14.26
N GLU A 116 -1.59 38.18 15.00
CA GLU A 116 -2.81 38.76 14.41
C GLU A 116 -2.51 40.01 13.58
N MET A 117 -1.51 40.81 13.98
CA MET A 117 -1.08 41.99 13.21
C MET A 117 -0.42 41.59 11.89
N THR A 118 0.42 40.55 11.89
CA THR A 118 1.01 39.98 10.67
C THR A 118 -0.07 39.44 9.74
N ARG A 119 -1.07 38.74 10.30
CA ARG A 119 -2.20 38.22 9.52
C ARG A 119 -3.05 39.33 8.92
N PHE A 120 -3.33 40.38 9.69
CA PHE A 120 -4.05 41.57 9.22
C PHE A 120 -3.31 42.26 8.07
N VAL A 121 -1.99 42.43 8.19
CA VAL A 121 -1.15 42.99 7.13
C VAL A 121 -1.20 42.12 5.88
N ASP A 122 -1.05 40.79 6.03
CA ASP A 122 -1.16 39.85 4.91
C ASP A 122 -2.52 39.99 4.20
N ASP A 123 -3.62 40.07 4.97
CA ASP A 123 -4.97 40.22 4.42
C ASP A 123 -5.18 41.58 3.74
N MET A 124 -4.64 42.66 4.31
CA MET A 124 -4.74 44.02 3.76
C MET A 124 -3.88 44.20 2.51
N THR A 125 -2.68 43.62 2.45
CA THR A 125 -1.84 43.66 1.24
C THR A 125 -2.47 42.91 0.07
N LEU A 126 -3.26 41.87 0.34
CA LEU A 126 -3.96 41.09 -0.69
C LEU A 126 -5.22 41.80 -1.20
N THR A 127 -5.89 42.56 -0.34
CA THR A 127 -7.17 43.23 -0.66
C THR A 127 -7.00 44.69 -1.14
N ASN A 128 -6.02 45.42 -0.60
CA ASN A 128 -5.76 46.82 -0.90
C ASN A 128 -4.32 47.02 -1.40
N ARG A 129 -4.18 47.40 -2.68
CA ARG A 129 -2.88 47.66 -3.32
C ARG A 129 -2.17 48.91 -2.78
N GLU A 130 -2.90 49.84 -2.19
CA GLU A 130 -2.37 51.07 -1.60
C GLU A 130 -2.05 50.94 -0.11
N PHE A 131 -2.30 49.77 0.49
CA PHE A 131 -1.98 49.55 1.89
C PHE A 131 -0.45 49.43 2.07
N THR A 132 0.11 50.28 2.92
CA THR A 132 1.48 50.15 3.40
C THR A 132 1.46 50.12 4.92
N LEU A 133 2.21 49.19 5.52
CA LEU A 133 2.63 49.35 6.90
C LEU A 133 3.70 50.45 6.90
N PHE A 134 3.60 51.39 7.84
CA PHE A 134 4.41 52.61 7.90
C PHE A 134 5.92 52.36 7.74
#